data_AF-A0A956IU17-F1
#
_entry.id   AF-A0A956IU17-F1
#
_cell.length_a   1.000
_cell.length_b   1.000
_cell.length_c   1.000
_cell.angle_alpha   90.00
_cell.angle_beta   90.00
_cell.angle_gamma   90.00
#
_symmetry.space_group_name_H-M   'P 1'
#
loop_
_entity.id
_entity.type
_entity.pdbx_description
1 polymer ?
#
loop_
_entity_poly.entity_id
_entity_poly.type
_entity_poly.pdbx_seq_one_letter_code
_entity_poly.pdbx_strand_id
1 'polypeptide(L)'
;MKASERKTLGMDRPLQLEWLDAVAGQLASGATPEEARAFTWKFLEGAVSGSTAQSARGKTLTVLARIWLTVPKGNETVRDDALQLIHAASADERLGLHWAMMSAAYPFFVDLATNVGKLIALNGECSLAQLNRRLVGVWGDRSTVRTAAQRIVRSMVQWGALEDGGQVGVYVPRKQRIVLPAHVAALLVEGLIIATDSGAPLDQLVSHAAAFPFELRLTANDLRRHARLRVHRQGDQTDFIERELPRKSELPPAAAPAKPAPSKKAPTRSAKPKPRGNGKVSEATPSKPQAVPRARVKK
;
A
#
# COMPACT_ATOMS: atom_id res chain seq x y z
N MET A 1 2.99 -12.39 -8.17
CA MET A 1 1.60 -12.54 -7.63
C MET A 1 0.95 -13.79 -8.25
N LYS A 2 0.01 -14.47 -7.59
CA LYS A 2 -0.69 -15.61 -8.23
C LYS A 2 -1.57 -15.12 -9.40
N ALA A 3 -1.73 -15.92 -10.46
CA ALA A 3 -2.54 -15.57 -11.63
C ALA A 3 -4.02 -15.23 -11.28
N SER A 4 -4.57 -15.81 -10.22
CA SER A 4 -5.92 -15.49 -9.71
C SER A 4 -6.00 -14.15 -8.98
N GLU A 5 -4.93 -13.70 -8.32
CA GLU A 5 -4.87 -12.40 -7.65
C GLU A 5 -4.83 -11.25 -8.67
N ARG A 6 -4.23 -11.49 -9.85
CA ARG A 6 -4.22 -10.51 -10.95
C ARG A 6 -5.60 -10.16 -11.50
N LYS A 7 -6.66 -10.94 -11.24
CA LYS A 7 -8.01 -10.67 -11.77
C LYS A 7 -8.99 -10.06 -10.75
N THR A 8 -8.51 -9.76 -9.54
CA THR A 8 -9.32 -9.07 -8.53
C THR A 8 -9.11 -7.57 -8.69
N LEU A 9 -10.19 -6.83 -9.01
CA LEU A 9 -10.17 -5.35 -9.14
C LEU A 9 -9.50 -4.69 -7.93
N GLY A 10 -9.91 -5.11 -6.72
CA GLY A 10 -9.27 -4.79 -5.44
C GLY A 10 -9.35 -3.33 -4.98
N MET A 11 -9.33 -2.38 -5.90
CA MET A 11 -9.40 -0.94 -5.72
C MET A 11 -10.66 -0.42 -6.43
N ASP A 12 -11.78 -0.35 -5.70
CA ASP A 12 -13.10 0.05 -6.23
C ASP A 12 -13.63 1.36 -5.61
N ARG A 13 -12.80 2.09 -4.85
CA ARG A 13 -13.19 3.28 -4.09
C ARG A 13 -12.47 4.53 -4.61
N PRO A 14 -13.10 5.71 -4.56
CA PRO A 14 -12.33 6.93 -4.64
C PRO A 14 -11.41 7.03 -3.43
N LEU A 15 -10.18 7.49 -3.62
CA LEU A 15 -9.20 7.68 -2.56
C LEU A 15 -8.73 9.13 -2.58
N GLN A 16 -8.76 9.77 -1.41
CA GLN A 16 -8.17 11.09 -1.24
C GLN A 16 -6.69 10.95 -0.90
N LEU A 17 -5.87 11.91 -1.35
CA LEU A 17 -4.41 11.86 -1.16
C LEU A 17 -4.07 11.94 0.33
N GLU A 18 -4.82 12.76 1.07
CA GLU A 18 -4.70 12.99 2.50
C GLU A 18 -4.90 11.69 3.29
N TRP A 19 -5.72 10.76 2.78
CA TRP A 19 -5.93 9.46 3.44
C TRP A 19 -4.72 8.54 3.25
N LEU A 20 -4.07 8.60 2.09
CA LEU A 20 -2.84 7.87 1.82
C LEU A 20 -1.69 8.42 2.67
N ASP A 21 -1.54 9.74 2.69
CA ASP A 21 -0.57 10.46 3.53
C ASP A 21 -0.77 10.12 5.01
N ALA A 22 -2.01 10.15 5.51
CA ALA A 22 -2.31 9.90 6.91
C ALA A 22 -1.93 8.47 7.34
N VAL A 23 -2.22 7.45 6.53
CA VAL A 23 -1.88 6.06 6.83
C VAL A 23 -0.37 5.86 6.80
N ALA A 24 0.29 6.35 5.75
CA ALA A 24 1.73 6.18 5.57
C ALA A 24 2.52 6.97 6.63
N GLY A 25 2.07 8.17 7.00
CA GLY A 25 2.66 8.99 8.04
C GLY A 25 2.62 8.33 9.42
N GLN A 26 1.55 7.61 9.77
CA GLN A 26 1.51 6.82 11.01
C GLN A 26 2.60 5.74 11.04
N LEU A 27 2.71 4.95 9.97
CA LEU A 27 3.72 3.91 9.87
C LEU A 27 5.14 4.48 9.88
N ALA A 28 5.37 5.58 9.14
CA ALA A 28 6.66 6.25 9.11
C ALA A 28 7.02 6.89 10.46
N SER A 29 6.03 7.15 11.33
CA SER A 29 6.24 7.61 12.71
C SER A 29 6.43 6.46 13.71
N GLY A 30 6.53 5.21 13.23
CA GLY A 30 6.78 4.03 14.06
C GLY A 30 5.54 3.33 14.60
N ALA A 31 4.33 3.75 14.19
CA ALA A 31 3.11 3.03 14.58
C ALA A 31 3.11 1.60 14.01
N THR A 32 2.64 0.65 14.81
CA THR A 32 2.39 -0.71 14.33
C THR A 32 1.27 -0.72 13.27
N PRO A 33 1.20 -1.74 12.39
CA PRO A 33 0.11 -1.86 11.43
C PRO A 33 -1.29 -1.85 12.09
N GLU A 34 -1.41 -2.41 13.29
CA GLU A 34 -2.65 -2.43 14.08
C GLU A 34 -3.04 -1.04 14.58
N GLU A 35 -2.09 -0.27 15.12
CA GLU A 35 -2.31 1.10 15.58
C GLU A 35 -2.66 2.02 14.41
N ALA A 36 -1.90 1.94 13.31
CA ALA A 36 -2.16 2.72 12.11
C ALA A 36 -3.53 2.36 11.48
N ARG A 37 -3.95 1.08 11.55
CA ARG A 37 -5.29 0.66 11.14
C ARG A 37 -6.38 1.28 11.99
N ALA A 38 -6.22 1.26 13.31
CA ALA A 38 -7.19 1.84 14.26
C ALA A 38 -7.29 3.36 14.08
N PHE A 39 -6.15 4.04 13.93
CA PHE A 39 -6.08 5.45 13.60
C PHE A 39 -6.82 5.75 12.29
N THR A 40 -6.52 5.01 11.23
CA THR A 40 -7.15 5.23 9.90
C THR A 40 -8.66 5.04 9.96
N TRP A 41 -9.14 4.04 10.69
CA TRP A 41 -10.58 3.82 10.88
C TRP A 41 -11.28 5.02 11.51
N LYS A 42 -10.66 5.61 12.54
CA LYS A 42 -11.15 6.81 13.21
C LYS A 42 -11.02 8.05 12.31
N PHE A 43 -9.92 8.19 11.57
CA PHE A 43 -9.68 9.31 10.66
C PHE A 43 -10.71 9.38 9.53
N LEU A 44 -11.19 8.22 9.05
CA LEU A 44 -12.25 8.15 8.04
C LEU A 44 -13.66 8.38 8.59
N GLU A 45 -13.83 8.55 9.90
CA GLU A 45 -15.12 8.86 10.52
C GLU A 45 -15.63 10.24 10.08
N GLY A 46 -16.90 10.32 9.70
CA GLY A 46 -17.50 11.54 9.14
C GLY A 46 -17.11 11.82 7.69
N ALA A 47 -15.88 11.49 7.28
CA ALA A 47 -15.41 11.65 5.89
C ALA A 47 -15.95 10.57 4.94
N VAL A 48 -16.11 9.34 5.43
CA VAL A 48 -16.66 8.22 4.64
C VAL A 48 -17.81 7.58 5.41
N SER A 49 -18.95 7.41 4.73
CA SER A 49 -20.17 6.88 5.35
C SER A 49 -20.03 5.44 5.83
N GLY A 50 -20.66 5.17 6.98
CA GLY A 50 -20.90 3.83 7.51
C GLY A 50 -19.91 3.36 8.58
N SER A 51 -20.36 2.42 9.41
CA SER A 51 -19.69 2.06 10.67
C SER A 51 -19.26 0.60 10.76
N THR A 52 -19.44 -0.20 9.71
CA THR A 52 -19.12 -1.64 9.69
C THR A 52 -18.03 -1.96 8.67
N ALA A 53 -17.41 -3.14 8.77
CA ALA A 53 -16.37 -3.58 7.83
C ALA A 53 -16.88 -3.67 6.36
N GLN A 54 -18.17 -3.92 6.17
CA GLN A 54 -18.80 -4.02 4.84
C GLN A 54 -19.29 -2.68 4.28
N SER A 55 -19.25 -1.61 5.09
CA SER A 55 -19.64 -0.26 4.69
C SER A 55 -18.62 0.39 3.73
N ALA A 56 -18.95 1.57 3.21
CA ALA A 56 -18.00 2.32 2.39
C ALA A 56 -16.71 2.62 3.16
N ARG A 57 -16.79 3.00 4.44
CA ARG A 57 -15.62 3.21 5.31
C ARG A 57 -14.73 1.97 5.42
N GLY A 58 -15.34 0.80 5.69
CA GLY A 58 -14.60 -0.47 5.79
C GLY A 58 -13.93 -0.91 4.51
N LYS A 59 -14.58 -0.68 3.36
CA LYS A 59 -14.00 -0.96 2.04
C LYS A 59 -12.87 -0.01 1.70
N THR A 60 -13.01 1.29 1.99
CA THR A 60 -11.93 2.28 1.85
C THR A 60 -10.73 1.91 2.71
N LEU A 61 -10.94 1.56 3.99
CA LEU A 61 -9.86 1.09 4.86
C LEU A 61 -9.20 -0.18 4.31
N THR A 62 -9.96 -1.12 3.73
CA THR A 62 -9.38 -2.32 3.11
C THR A 62 -8.44 -1.96 1.96
N VAL A 63 -8.81 -0.96 1.15
CA VAL A 63 -7.96 -0.47 0.06
C VAL A 63 -6.68 0.18 0.61
N LEU A 64 -6.81 1.14 1.51
CA LEU A 64 -5.66 1.82 2.14
C LEU A 64 -4.74 0.83 2.86
N ALA A 65 -5.33 -0.14 3.56
CA ALA A 65 -4.58 -1.18 4.25
C ALA A 65 -3.76 -2.01 3.27
N ARG A 66 -4.30 -2.41 2.12
CA ARG A 66 -3.53 -3.18 1.14
C ARG A 66 -2.39 -2.37 0.49
N ILE A 67 -2.50 -1.03 0.45
CA ILE A 67 -1.43 -0.16 -0.07
C ILE A 67 -0.30 -0.01 0.95
N TRP A 68 -0.61 0.14 2.24
CA TRP A 68 0.38 0.54 3.26
C TRP A 68 0.49 -0.42 4.45
N LEU A 69 -0.60 -0.99 4.95
CA LEU A 69 -0.60 -1.78 6.20
C LEU A 69 -0.32 -3.27 5.96
N THR A 70 -1.14 -3.90 5.12
CA THR A 70 -1.13 -5.31 4.75
C THR A 70 -0.74 -5.45 3.28
N VAL A 71 0.44 -4.95 2.93
CA VAL A 71 0.96 -5.00 1.55
C VAL A 71 1.05 -6.44 1.05
N PRO A 72 0.90 -6.71 -0.26
CA PRO A 72 1.06 -8.06 -0.78
C PRO A 72 2.41 -8.66 -0.42
N LYS A 73 2.43 -9.96 -0.11
CA LYS A 73 3.64 -10.67 0.30
C LYS A 73 4.78 -10.47 -0.71
N GLY A 74 5.95 -10.11 -0.21
CA GLY A 74 7.14 -9.81 -1.00
C GLY A 74 7.28 -8.33 -1.36
N ASN A 75 6.34 -7.47 -0.97
CA ASN A 75 6.39 -6.03 -1.23
C ASN A 75 6.65 -5.21 0.05
N GLU A 76 6.90 -5.86 1.19
CA GLU A 76 7.17 -5.22 2.49
C GLU A 76 8.39 -4.31 2.41
N THR A 77 9.46 -4.75 1.75
CA THR A 77 10.68 -3.95 1.59
C THR A 77 10.48 -2.70 0.72
N VAL A 78 9.61 -2.76 -0.29
CA VAL A 78 9.25 -1.59 -1.10
C VAL A 78 8.51 -0.56 -0.27
N ARG A 79 7.57 -1.02 0.57
CA ARG A 79 6.88 -0.17 1.53
C ARG A 79 7.87 0.49 2.48
N ASP A 80 8.76 -0.30 3.08
CA ASP A 80 9.66 0.19 4.12
C ASP A 80 10.62 1.26 3.56
N ASP A 81 11.12 1.08 2.34
CA ASP A 81 11.91 2.11 1.64
C ASP A 81 11.08 3.36 1.32
N ALA A 82 9.82 3.19 0.89
CA ALA A 82 8.94 4.32 0.63
C ALA A 82 8.63 5.12 1.92
N LEU A 83 8.47 4.43 3.06
CA LEU A 83 8.23 5.06 4.37
C LEU A 83 9.46 5.83 4.87
N GLN A 84 10.68 5.39 4.55
CA GLN A 84 11.90 6.13 4.90
C GLN A 84 11.97 7.49 4.20
N LEU A 85 11.35 7.61 3.01
CA LEU A 85 11.39 8.82 2.20
C LEU A 85 10.23 9.79 2.51
N ILE A 86 9.10 9.28 3.02
CA ILE A 86 7.84 10.02 3.00
C ILE A 86 7.81 11.30 3.84
N HIS A 87 8.56 11.34 4.95
CA HIS A 87 8.61 12.51 5.85
C HIS A 87 9.33 13.70 5.22
N ALA A 88 10.40 13.45 4.46
CA ALA A 88 11.18 14.49 3.79
C ALA A 88 10.63 14.83 2.40
N ALA A 89 9.74 13.98 1.87
CA ALA A 89 9.20 14.12 0.52
C ALA A 89 8.30 15.36 0.38
N SER A 90 8.48 16.07 -0.72
CA SER A 90 7.51 17.08 -1.20
C SER A 90 6.15 16.45 -1.54
N ALA A 91 5.11 17.26 -1.76
CA ALA A 91 3.79 16.76 -2.14
C ALA A 91 3.83 15.93 -3.44
N ASP A 92 4.61 16.37 -4.43
CA ASP A 92 4.80 15.68 -5.70
C ASP A 92 5.55 14.35 -5.53
N GLU A 93 6.56 14.31 -4.67
CA GLU A 93 7.29 13.08 -4.33
C GLU A 93 6.40 12.10 -3.56
N ARG A 94 5.58 12.57 -2.61
CA ARG A 94 4.60 11.71 -1.90
C ARG A 94 3.59 11.10 -2.86
N LEU A 95 3.09 11.87 -3.83
CA LEU A 95 2.24 11.32 -4.88
C LEU A 95 2.98 10.22 -5.68
N GLY A 96 4.25 10.41 -6.02
CA GLY A 96 5.10 9.39 -6.64
C GLY A 96 5.24 8.12 -5.79
N LEU A 97 5.48 8.25 -4.48
CA LEU A 97 5.57 7.12 -3.54
C LEU A 97 4.24 6.37 -3.41
N HIS A 98 3.12 7.09 -3.30
CA HIS A 98 1.79 6.46 -3.30
C HIS A 98 1.50 5.74 -4.62
N TRP A 99 1.91 6.30 -5.75
CA TRP A 99 1.75 5.67 -7.07
C TRP A 99 2.56 4.38 -7.19
N ALA A 100 3.80 4.38 -6.68
CA ALA A 100 4.64 3.18 -6.58
C ALA A 100 3.95 2.08 -5.76
N MET A 101 3.45 2.43 -4.56
CA MET A 101 2.77 1.48 -3.67
C MET A 101 1.45 0.97 -4.24
N MET A 102 0.65 1.83 -4.88
CA MET A 102 -0.57 1.41 -5.59
C MET A 102 -0.24 0.49 -6.76
N SER A 103 0.83 0.77 -7.50
CA SER A 103 1.28 -0.08 -8.61
C SER A 103 1.67 -1.48 -8.12
N ALA A 104 2.46 -1.54 -7.04
CA ALA A 104 2.84 -2.80 -6.40
C ALA A 104 1.66 -3.56 -5.79
N ALA A 105 0.60 -2.87 -5.36
CA ALA A 105 -0.56 -3.46 -4.67
C ALA A 105 -1.69 -3.92 -5.62
N TYR A 106 -1.87 -3.22 -6.75
CA TYR A 106 -3.04 -3.32 -7.63
C TYR A 106 -2.68 -3.31 -9.11
N PRO A 107 -2.62 -4.49 -9.76
CA PRO A 107 -2.44 -4.57 -11.22
C PRO A 107 -3.51 -3.81 -12.02
N PHE A 108 -4.76 -3.75 -11.52
CA PHE A 108 -5.82 -2.97 -12.14
C PHE A 108 -5.51 -1.48 -12.22
N PHE A 109 -4.85 -0.93 -11.19
CA PHE A 109 -4.42 0.46 -11.20
C PHE A 109 -3.38 0.71 -12.29
N VAL A 110 -2.40 -0.19 -12.45
CA VAL A 110 -1.38 -0.09 -13.50
C VAL A 110 -2.00 -0.20 -14.89
N ASP A 111 -2.94 -1.12 -15.12
CA ASP A 111 -3.64 -1.22 -16.41
C ASP A 111 -4.47 0.03 -16.72
N LEU A 112 -5.17 0.58 -15.72
CA LEU A 112 -5.92 1.82 -15.86
C LEU A 112 -4.99 2.98 -16.19
N ALA A 113 -3.94 3.19 -15.39
CA ALA A 113 -2.96 4.25 -15.61
C ALA A 113 -2.26 4.11 -16.97
N THR A 114 -1.95 2.88 -17.39
CA THR A 114 -1.39 2.59 -18.73
C THR A 114 -2.34 3.05 -19.83
N ASN A 115 -3.63 2.74 -19.72
CA ASN A 115 -4.62 3.12 -20.73
C ASN A 115 -4.86 4.63 -20.75
N VAL A 116 -4.90 5.28 -19.58
CA VAL A 116 -4.99 6.75 -19.46
C VAL A 116 -3.77 7.39 -20.13
N GLY A 117 -2.56 6.99 -19.75
CA GLY A 117 -1.32 7.53 -20.30
C GLY A 117 -1.20 7.32 -21.81
N LYS A 118 -1.61 6.15 -22.33
CA LYS A 118 -1.65 5.88 -23.78
C LYS A 118 -2.64 6.76 -24.52
N LEU A 119 -3.83 7.00 -23.96
CA LEU A 119 -4.84 7.86 -24.57
C LEU A 119 -4.36 9.32 -24.61
N ILE A 120 -3.80 9.80 -23.51
CA ILE A 120 -3.22 11.14 -23.42
C ILE A 120 -2.05 11.32 -24.39
N ALA A 121 -1.12 10.35 -24.45
CA ALA A 121 0.02 10.44 -25.35
C ALA A 121 -0.39 10.46 -26.84
N LEU A 122 -1.49 9.80 -27.19
CA LEU A 122 -1.97 9.73 -28.59
C LEU A 122 -2.85 10.92 -28.97
N ASN A 123 -3.76 11.34 -28.08
CA ASN A 123 -4.84 12.27 -28.42
C ASN A 123 -4.74 13.61 -27.68
N GLY A 124 -3.82 13.75 -26.72
CA GLY A 124 -3.79 14.88 -25.78
C GLY A 124 -4.83 14.79 -24.66
N GLU A 125 -5.77 13.85 -24.72
CA GLU A 125 -6.85 13.67 -23.76
C GLU A 125 -7.23 12.19 -23.56
N CYS A 126 -7.94 11.91 -22.47
CA CYS A 126 -8.47 10.59 -22.14
C CYS A 126 -9.99 10.67 -21.94
N SER A 127 -10.74 10.01 -22.83
CA SER A 127 -12.19 9.79 -22.63
C SER A 127 -12.46 8.57 -21.74
N LEU A 128 -13.31 8.74 -20.71
CA LEU A 128 -13.76 7.66 -19.84
C LEU A 128 -14.47 6.54 -20.61
N ALA A 129 -15.18 6.88 -21.69
CA ALA A 129 -15.83 5.89 -22.55
C ALA A 129 -14.81 5.02 -23.30
N GLN A 130 -13.74 5.62 -23.83
CA GLN A 130 -12.64 4.88 -24.45
C GLN A 130 -11.88 4.02 -23.43
N LEU A 131 -11.57 4.59 -22.26
CA LEU A 131 -10.93 3.88 -21.16
C LEU A 131 -11.74 2.65 -20.74
N ASN A 132 -13.04 2.83 -20.50
CA ASN A 132 -13.94 1.74 -20.09
C ASN A 132 -14.00 0.61 -21.12
N ARG A 133 -14.07 0.93 -22.43
CA ARG A 133 -14.07 -0.09 -23.49
C ARG A 133 -12.80 -0.95 -23.44
N ARG A 134 -11.64 -0.33 -23.25
CA ARG A 134 -10.34 -1.04 -23.16
C ARG A 134 -10.25 -1.89 -21.89
N LEU A 135 -10.64 -1.34 -20.74
CA LEU A 135 -10.59 -2.06 -19.47
C LEU A 135 -11.54 -3.25 -19.43
N VAL A 136 -12.75 -3.13 -19.98
CA VAL A 136 -13.70 -4.24 -20.10
C VAL A 136 -13.14 -5.37 -20.97
N GLY A 137 -12.41 -5.06 -22.04
CA GLY A 137 -11.76 -6.06 -22.89
C GLY A 137 -10.73 -6.93 -22.14
N VAL A 138 -10.05 -6.36 -21.14
CA VAL A 138 -8.99 -7.07 -20.36
C VAL A 138 -9.55 -7.69 -19.07
N TRP A 139 -10.42 -6.98 -18.36
CA TRP A 139 -10.90 -7.34 -17.02
C TRP A 139 -12.30 -7.96 -16.99
N GLY A 140 -12.93 -8.10 -18.15
CA GLY A 140 -14.28 -8.61 -18.35
C GLY A 140 -15.37 -7.54 -18.19
N ASP A 141 -16.52 -7.75 -18.83
CA ASP A 141 -17.64 -6.79 -18.81
C ASP A 141 -18.46 -6.91 -17.52
N ARG A 142 -17.90 -6.37 -16.43
CA ARG A 142 -18.56 -6.27 -15.13
C ARG A 142 -18.84 -4.80 -14.83
N SER A 143 -20.02 -4.49 -14.32
CA SER A 143 -20.39 -3.14 -13.86
C SER A 143 -19.40 -2.55 -12.85
N THR A 144 -18.73 -3.42 -12.08
CA THR A 144 -17.68 -3.06 -11.12
C THR A 144 -16.42 -2.51 -11.77
N VAL A 145 -16.05 -2.95 -12.98
CA VAL A 145 -14.87 -2.43 -13.72
C VAL A 145 -15.11 -0.96 -14.09
N ARG A 146 -16.27 -0.66 -14.68
CA ARG A 146 -16.63 0.70 -15.10
C ARG A 146 -16.71 1.66 -13.92
N THR A 147 -17.33 1.21 -12.83
CA THR A 147 -17.45 2.00 -11.61
C THR A 147 -16.09 2.24 -10.94
N ALA A 148 -15.23 1.22 -10.89
CA ALA A 148 -13.87 1.37 -10.35
C ALA A 148 -13.05 2.34 -11.19
N ALA A 149 -13.10 2.22 -12.53
CA ALA A 149 -12.38 3.11 -13.42
C ALA A 149 -12.77 4.57 -13.24
N GLN A 150 -14.07 4.87 -13.20
CA GLN A 150 -14.57 6.22 -12.95
C GLN A 150 -14.07 6.77 -11.59
N ARG A 151 -14.11 5.96 -10.54
CA ARG A 151 -13.67 6.38 -9.18
C ARG A 151 -12.17 6.64 -9.11
N ILE A 152 -11.35 5.80 -9.74
CA ILE A 152 -9.89 5.97 -9.77
C ILE A 152 -9.52 7.20 -10.60
N VAL A 153 -10.12 7.39 -11.78
CA VAL A 153 -9.89 8.58 -12.60
C VAL A 153 -10.27 9.85 -11.82
N ARG A 154 -11.39 9.85 -11.10
CA ARG A 154 -11.76 11.00 -10.26
C ARG A 154 -10.75 11.22 -9.12
N SER A 155 -10.16 10.16 -8.58
CA SER A 155 -9.09 10.28 -7.60
C SER A 155 -7.83 10.90 -8.23
N MET A 156 -7.44 10.46 -9.43
CA MET A 156 -6.34 11.08 -10.19
C MET A 156 -6.57 12.57 -10.48
N VAL A 157 -7.80 12.99 -10.73
CA VAL A 157 -8.15 14.43 -10.84
C VAL A 157 -7.97 15.14 -9.51
N GLN A 158 -8.48 14.57 -8.41
CA GLN A 158 -8.32 15.14 -7.07
C GLN A 158 -6.83 15.27 -6.67
N TRP A 159 -5.99 14.32 -7.06
CA TRP A 159 -4.55 14.34 -6.79
C TRP A 159 -3.77 15.33 -7.67
N GLY A 160 -4.42 15.97 -8.65
CA GLY A 160 -3.76 16.86 -9.61
C GLY A 160 -2.95 16.12 -10.68
N ALA A 161 -3.12 14.80 -10.82
CA ALA A 161 -2.52 14.04 -11.91
C ALA A 161 -3.25 14.30 -13.24
N LEU A 162 -4.57 14.50 -13.19
CA LEU A 162 -5.44 14.84 -14.32
C LEU A 162 -6.21 16.12 -14.04
N GLU A 163 -6.73 16.74 -15.10
CA GLU A 163 -7.68 17.86 -15.01
C GLU A 163 -8.97 17.49 -15.76
N ASP A 164 -10.10 18.06 -15.34
CA ASP A 164 -11.36 17.93 -16.09
C ASP A 164 -11.20 18.64 -17.45
N GLY A 165 -11.53 17.93 -18.54
CA GLY A 165 -11.44 18.47 -19.90
C GLY A 165 -12.64 19.33 -20.30
N GLY A 166 -12.71 19.71 -21.57
CA GLY A 166 -13.80 20.56 -22.10
C GLY A 166 -15.16 19.88 -22.16
N GLN A 167 -15.24 18.57 -21.96
CA GLN A 167 -16.48 17.78 -22.00
C GLN A 167 -16.57 16.82 -20.82
N VAL A 168 -17.79 16.55 -20.37
CA VAL A 168 -18.04 15.60 -19.28
C VAL A 168 -17.49 14.21 -19.64
N GLY A 169 -16.67 13.66 -18.75
CA GLY A 169 -16.04 12.35 -18.97
C GLY A 169 -14.84 12.37 -19.90
N VAL A 170 -14.36 13.55 -20.31
CA VAL A 170 -13.06 13.75 -20.96
C VAL A 170 -12.12 14.40 -19.95
N TYR A 171 -10.90 13.88 -19.86
CA TYR A 171 -9.87 14.34 -18.94
C TYR A 171 -8.59 14.67 -19.71
N VAL A 172 -7.89 15.71 -19.28
CA VAL A 172 -6.63 16.15 -19.89
C VAL A 172 -5.48 15.98 -18.90
N PRO A 173 -4.24 15.82 -19.37
CA PRO A 173 -3.09 15.82 -18.47
C PRO A 173 -2.94 17.18 -17.79
N ARG A 174 -2.34 17.17 -16.61
CA ARG A 174 -1.80 18.41 -16.03
C ARG A 174 -0.79 19.07 -16.98
N LYS A 175 -0.69 20.40 -16.95
CA LYS A 175 0.12 21.18 -17.91
C LYS A 175 1.62 20.85 -17.93
N GLN A 176 2.20 20.53 -16.77
CA GLN A 176 3.61 20.18 -16.64
C GLN A 176 3.71 18.75 -16.13
N ARG A 177 4.74 17.99 -16.46
CA ARG A 177 4.98 16.67 -15.83
C ARG A 177 5.66 16.86 -14.48
N ILE A 178 5.45 15.89 -13.58
CA ILE A 178 6.12 15.89 -12.27
C ILE A 178 7.48 15.22 -12.44
N VAL A 179 8.58 15.97 -12.32
CA VAL A 179 9.92 15.38 -12.38
C VAL A 179 10.22 14.75 -11.02
N LEU A 180 10.34 13.42 -10.99
CA LEU A 180 10.66 12.71 -9.75
C LEU A 180 12.18 12.59 -9.58
N PRO A 181 12.71 12.75 -8.35
CA PRO A 181 14.10 12.43 -8.07
C PRO A 181 14.35 10.92 -8.24
N ALA A 182 15.60 10.55 -8.51
CA ALA A 182 15.98 9.18 -8.87
C ALA A 182 15.52 8.13 -7.84
N HIS A 183 15.58 8.43 -6.55
CA HIS A 183 15.19 7.49 -5.49
C HIS A 183 13.67 7.20 -5.47
N VAL A 184 12.82 8.20 -5.70
CA VAL A 184 11.36 8.00 -5.82
C VAL A 184 11.01 7.35 -7.16
N ALA A 185 11.66 7.80 -8.25
CA ALA A 185 11.46 7.23 -9.58
C ALA A 185 11.82 5.73 -9.63
N ALA A 186 12.89 5.32 -8.94
CA ALA A 186 13.30 3.92 -8.86
C ALA A 186 12.26 3.04 -8.14
N LEU A 187 11.65 3.54 -7.05
CA LEU A 187 10.56 2.86 -6.36
C LEU A 187 9.31 2.72 -7.25
N LEU A 188 8.98 3.76 -8.02
CA LEU A 188 7.89 3.68 -9.00
C LEU A 188 8.17 2.62 -10.08
N VAL A 189 9.39 2.59 -10.62
CA VAL A 189 9.81 1.54 -11.56
C VAL A 189 9.72 0.15 -10.93
N GLU A 190 10.17 -0.03 -9.69
CA GLU A 190 10.01 -1.30 -8.97
C GLU A 190 8.53 -1.69 -8.85
N GLY A 191 7.66 -0.74 -8.48
CA GLY A 191 6.21 -0.95 -8.41
C GLY A 191 5.58 -1.39 -9.74
N LEU A 192 6.06 -0.85 -10.87
CA LEU A 192 5.62 -1.25 -12.20
C LEU A 192 6.08 -2.68 -12.54
N ILE A 193 7.35 -3.02 -12.28
CA ILE A 193 7.90 -4.38 -12.48
C ILE A 193 7.13 -5.41 -11.64
N ILE A 194 6.74 -5.05 -10.41
CA ILE A 194 5.92 -5.92 -9.54
C ILE A 194 4.54 -6.19 -10.15
N ALA A 195 3.92 -5.16 -10.72
CA ALA A 195 2.58 -5.27 -11.31
C ALA A 195 2.58 -6.13 -12.58
N THR A 196 3.61 -6.01 -13.42
CA THR A 196 3.76 -6.77 -14.66
C THR A 196 4.31 -8.17 -14.41
N ASP A 197 4.95 -8.41 -13.25
CA ASP A 197 5.63 -9.67 -12.90
C ASP A 197 6.73 -10.02 -13.92
N SER A 198 7.33 -8.99 -14.54
CA SER A 198 8.33 -9.11 -15.59
C SER A 198 9.28 -7.91 -15.58
N GLY A 199 10.57 -8.19 -15.76
CA GLY A 199 11.56 -7.17 -16.11
C GLY A 199 11.31 -6.59 -17.50
N ALA A 200 11.95 -5.47 -17.79
CA ALA A 200 11.87 -4.79 -19.08
C ALA A 200 13.12 -3.93 -19.33
N PRO A 201 13.39 -3.56 -20.59
CA PRO A 201 14.37 -2.54 -20.93
C PRO A 201 14.15 -1.21 -20.17
N LEU A 202 15.24 -0.55 -19.78
CA LEU A 202 15.21 0.70 -19.03
C LEU A 202 14.38 1.78 -19.73
N ASP A 203 14.57 1.94 -21.04
CA ASP A 203 13.84 2.91 -21.87
C ASP A 203 12.32 2.67 -21.85
N GLN A 204 11.89 1.42 -21.88
CA GLN A 204 10.47 1.03 -21.76
C GLN A 204 9.90 1.31 -20.37
N LEU A 205 10.71 1.18 -19.30
CA LEU A 205 10.28 1.45 -17.93
C LEU A 205 10.15 2.95 -17.65
N VAL A 206 11.12 3.76 -18.08
CA VAL A 206 11.08 5.22 -17.88
C VAL A 206 10.03 5.91 -18.75
N SER A 207 9.70 5.31 -19.89
CA SER A 207 8.63 5.77 -20.79
C SER A 207 7.30 5.04 -20.62
N HIS A 208 7.18 4.16 -19.59
CA HIS A 208 6.00 3.36 -19.39
C HIS A 208 4.76 4.24 -19.20
N ALA A 209 3.67 3.97 -19.93
CA ALA A 209 2.49 4.85 -19.92
C ALA A 209 1.82 4.98 -18.54
N ALA A 210 1.91 3.96 -17.68
CA ALA A 210 1.41 4.05 -16.30
C ALA A 210 2.26 4.95 -15.38
N ALA A 211 3.43 5.40 -15.83
CA ALA A 211 4.25 6.38 -15.10
C ALA A 211 3.76 7.82 -15.29
N PHE A 212 2.74 8.05 -16.13
CA PHE A 212 1.98 9.30 -16.07
C PHE A 212 1.49 9.55 -14.63
N PRO A 213 1.50 10.78 -14.09
CA PRO A 213 1.87 12.06 -14.70
C PRO A 213 3.36 12.43 -14.56
N PHE A 214 4.20 11.50 -14.13
CA PHE A 214 5.60 11.73 -13.78
C PHE A 214 6.50 11.69 -15.00
N GLU A 215 7.62 12.40 -14.93
CA GLU A 215 8.76 12.29 -15.83
C GLU A 215 9.90 11.59 -15.08
N LEU A 216 10.28 10.40 -15.56
CA LEU A 216 11.30 9.57 -14.94
C LEU A 216 12.64 9.77 -15.65
N ARG A 217 13.59 10.41 -14.97
CA ARG A 217 14.96 10.64 -15.47
C ARG A 217 15.92 9.68 -14.78
N LEU A 218 15.80 8.40 -15.10
CA LEU A 218 16.63 7.35 -14.52
C LEU A 218 17.72 6.90 -15.49
N THR A 219 18.91 6.67 -14.96
CA THR A 219 20.00 6.00 -15.65
C THR A 219 20.17 4.58 -15.11
N ALA A 220 20.88 3.73 -15.86
CA ALA A 220 21.27 2.41 -15.40
C ALA A 220 22.09 2.45 -14.10
N ASN A 221 22.88 3.52 -13.87
CA ASN A 221 23.66 3.68 -12.65
C ASN A 221 22.77 3.97 -11.43
N ASP A 222 21.69 4.74 -11.60
CA ASP A 222 20.73 5.00 -10.53
C ASP A 222 20.06 3.70 -10.08
N LEU A 223 19.68 2.85 -11.05
CA LEU A 223 19.02 1.57 -10.76
C LEU A 223 19.98 0.52 -10.21
N ARG A 224 21.27 0.52 -10.59
CA ARG A 224 22.29 -0.36 -9.96
C ARG A 224 22.49 -0.09 -8.48
N ARG A 225 22.22 1.13 -8.01
CA ARG A 225 22.28 1.51 -6.59
C ARG A 225 21.03 1.10 -5.82
N HIS A 226 19.96 0.73 -6.53
CA HIS A 226 18.71 0.32 -5.93
C HIS A 226 18.78 -1.15 -5.52
N ALA A 227 18.62 -1.44 -4.22
CA ALA A 227 18.96 -2.74 -3.62
C ALA A 227 18.25 -3.96 -4.24
N ARG A 228 17.11 -3.77 -4.90
CA ARG A 228 16.25 -4.85 -5.43
C ARG A 228 16.11 -4.86 -6.94
N LEU A 229 16.83 -3.98 -7.65
CA LEU A 229 16.80 -3.93 -9.10
C LEU A 229 18.15 -4.40 -9.64
N ARG A 230 18.09 -5.37 -10.54
CA ARG A 230 19.27 -5.89 -11.22
C ARG A 230 19.29 -5.35 -12.64
N VAL A 231 20.45 -4.80 -13.01
CA VAL A 231 20.68 -4.23 -14.34
C VAL A 231 21.60 -5.17 -15.12
N HIS A 232 21.08 -5.68 -16.22
CA HIS A 232 21.79 -6.54 -17.16
C HIS A 232 21.98 -5.80 -18.47
N ARG A 233 23.20 -5.80 -19.01
CA ARG A 233 23.42 -5.29 -20.37
C ARG A 233 23.25 -6.43 -21.36
N GLN A 234 22.33 -6.28 -22.29
CA GLN A 234 22.08 -7.25 -23.36
C GLN A 234 23.05 -7.01 -24.53
N GLY A 235 23.17 -8.01 -25.43
CA GLY A 235 24.14 -7.98 -26.54
C GLY A 235 23.93 -6.84 -27.54
N ASP A 236 22.73 -6.26 -27.57
CA ASP A 236 22.34 -5.09 -28.35
C ASP A 236 22.64 -3.75 -27.63
N GLN A 237 23.37 -3.80 -26.51
CA GLN A 237 23.69 -2.65 -25.64
C GLN A 237 22.50 -2.10 -24.84
N THR A 238 21.35 -2.78 -24.84
CA THR A 238 20.18 -2.40 -24.04
C THR A 238 20.40 -2.77 -22.57
N ASP A 239 20.14 -1.83 -21.66
CA ASP A 239 20.09 -2.12 -20.21
C ASP A 239 18.71 -2.69 -19.85
N PHE A 240 18.66 -3.98 -19.53
CA PHE A 240 17.47 -4.71 -19.07
C PHE A 240 17.41 -4.71 -17.55
N ILE A 241 16.24 -4.35 -17.02
CA ILE A 241 16.01 -4.22 -15.58
C ILE A 241 15.05 -5.32 -15.13
N GLU A 242 15.44 -6.08 -14.12
CA GLU A 242 14.58 -7.05 -13.47
C GLU A 242 14.63 -6.90 -11.95
N ARG A 243 13.59 -7.38 -11.28
CA ARG A 243 13.54 -7.39 -9.82
C ARG A 243 14.30 -8.60 -9.28
N GLU A 244 15.30 -8.38 -8.44
CA GLU A 244 15.94 -9.46 -7.69
C GLU A 244 15.10 -9.73 -6.45
N LEU A 245 14.33 -10.83 -6.48
CA LEU A 245 13.71 -11.35 -5.26
C LEU A 245 14.84 -11.79 -4.33
N PRO A 246 14.77 -11.49 -3.01
CA PRO A 246 15.79 -11.95 -2.08
C PRO A 246 15.91 -13.47 -2.21
N ARG A 247 17.10 -13.95 -2.57
CA ARG A 247 17.36 -15.38 -2.67
C ARG A 247 17.06 -15.98 -1.30
N LYS A 248 16.36 -17.11 -1.28
CA LYS A 248 16.00 -17.87 -0.08
C LYS A 248 17.22 -18.41 0.70
N SER A 249 18.45 -18.02 0.37
CA SER A 249 19.71 -18.57 0.85
C SER A 249 20.62 -17.60 1.61
N GLU A 250 20.17 -16.39 1.96
CA GLU A 250 20.90 -15.49 2.86
C GLU A 250 20.12 -15.21 4.15
N LEU A 251 19.49 -16.25 4.71
CA LEU A 251 19.41 -16.30 6.17
C LEU A 251 20.81 -16.67 6.67
N PRO A 252 21.45 -15.88 7.56
CA PRO A 252 22.54 -16.43 8.36
C PRO A 252 22.02 -17.73 9.00
N PRO A 253 22.80 -18.81 9.05
CA PRO A 253 22.34 -20.06 9.65
C PRO A 253 21.77 -19.73 11.02
N ALA A 254 20.52 -20.14 11.24
CA ALA A 254 19.89 -20.05 12.56
C ALA A 254 20.91 -20.57 13.56
N ALA A 255 21.35 -19.71 14.49
CA ALA A 255 22.22 -20.13 15.57
C ALA A 255 21.56 -21.35 16.20
N ALA A 256 22.22 -22.50 16.06
CA ALA A 256 21.75 -23.75 16.62
C ALA A 256 21.42 -23.51 18.10
N PRO A 257 20.28 -24.01 18.62
CA PRO A 257 20.02 -23.90 20.04
C PRO A 257 21.18 -24.55 20.78
N ALA A 258 21.84 -23.75 21.64
CA ALA A 258 22.91 -24.24 22.50
C ALA A 258 22.38 -25.46 23.26
N LYS A 259 23.09 -26.59 23.10
CA LYS A 259 22.82 -27.80 23.87
C LYS A 259 22.81 -27.44 25.36
N PRO A 260 21.81 -27.86 26.14
CA PRO A 260 21.86 -27.64 27.58
C PRO A 260 23.07 -28.39 28.16
N ALA A 261 23.88 -27.67 28.95
CA ALA A 261 25.00 -28.23 29.68
C ALA A 261 24.52 -29.38 30.60
N PRO A 262 25.33 -30.44 30.79
CA PRO A 262 24.93 -31.57 31.62
C PRO A 262 24.83 -31.16 33.08
N SER A 263 23.63 -31.33 33.65
CA SER A 263 23.35 -31.23 35.09
C SER A 263 24.21 -32.24 35.85
N LYS A 264 25.12 -31.73 36.70
CA LYS A 264 25.80 -32.54 37.71
C LYS A 264 24.79 -32.89 38.80
N LYS A 265 24.43 -34.19 38.87
CA LYS A 265 23.80 -34.80 40.04
C LYS A 265 24.78 -34.81 41.21
N ALA A 266 24.31 -34.43 42.40
CA ALA A 266 24.83 -34.84 43.70
C ALA A 266 23.69 -34.79 44.74
N PRO A 267 23.76 -35.59 45.82
CA PRO A 267 22.68 -36.51 46.15
C PRO A 267 21.69 -36.04 47.21
N THR A 268 20.56 -36.73 47.19
CA THR A 268 19.50 -36.83 48.20
C THR A 268 20.01 -36.98 49.63
N ARG A 269 19.44 -36.21 50.56
CA ARG A 269 19.23 -36.67 51.94
C ARG A 269 17.91 -36.13 52.51
N SER A 270 17.15 -37.07 53.01
CA SER A 270 15.79 -37.01 53.56
C SER A 270 15.70 -36.17 54.84
N ALA A 271 14.59 -35.42 55.00
CA ALA A 271 13.86 -35.31 56.28
C ALA A 271 12.53 -34.52 56.08
N LYS A 272 11.42 -35.17 56.40
CA LYS A 272 10.13 -34.56 56.80
C LYS A 272 10.29 -34.03 58.24
N PRO A 273 9.48 -33.08 58.75
CA PRO A 273 8.02 -33.24 58.84
C PRO A 273 7.15 -31.96 58.68
N LYS A 274 5.84 -32.20 58.51
CA LYS A 274 4.67 -31.29 58.69
C LYS A 274 4.55 -30.87 60.19
N PRO A 275 3.70 -29.90 60.65
CA PRO A 275 2.35 -29.59 60.13
C PRO A 275 1.78 -28.13 60.30
N ARG A 276 0.54 -27.94 59.78
CA ARG A 276 -0.63 -27.17 60.31
C ARG A 276 -0.77 -25.65 60.13
N GLY A 277 -2.04 -25.25 59.89
CA GLY A 277 -2.64 -23.90 60.07
C GLY A 277 -3.21 -23.32 58.77
N ASN A 278 -4.42 -23.67 58.31
CA ASN A 278 -5.75 -23.13 58.67
C ASN A 278 -5.86 -21.59 58.70
N GLY A 279 -6.77 -21.03 57.88
CA GLY A 279 -7.18 -19.63 57.96
C GLY A 279 -7.99 -19.10 56.75
N LYS A 280 -9.29 -19.40 56.71
CA LYS A 280 -10.33 -18.61 56.01
C LYS A 280 -10.54 -17.27 56.75
N VAL A 281 -10.75 -16.16 56.04
CA VAL A 281 -11.76 -15.07 56.28
C VAL A 281 -11.80 -14.21 54.98
N SER A 282 -12.89 -14.16 54.19
CA SER A 282 -14.01 -13.18 54.20
C SER A 282 -13.56 -11.71 54.27
N GLU A 283 -13.91 -10.84 53.33
CA GLU A 283 -15.03 -9.86 53.32
C GLU A 283 -14.50 -8.66 52.49
N ALA A 284 -15.20 -7.71 51.88
CA ALA A 284 -16.61 -7.35 51.78
C ALA A 284 -16.72 -6.39 50.56
N THR A 285 -17.86 -6.45 49.88
CA THR A 285 -18.31 -5.46 48.90
C THR A 285 -19.03 -4.33 49.62
N PRO A 286 -18.90 -3.05 49.20
CA PRO A 286 -19.92 -2.06 49.48
C PRO A 286 -20.60 -1.53 48.21
N SER A 287 -21.91 -1.80 48.16
CA SER A 287 -23.01 -0.91 47.80
C SER A 287 -22.74 0.34 46.94
N LYS A 288 -23.33 0.34 45.74
CA LYS A 288 -23.82 1.53 45.03
C LYS A 288 -25.15 2.00 45.65
N PRO A 289 -25.38 3.32 45.71
CA PRO A 289 -26.69 3.81 45.31
C PRO A 289 -26.60 5.08 44.45
N GLN A 290 -27.47 5.17 43.44
CA GLN A 290 -28.40 6.29 43.21
C GLN A 290 -28.79 6.38 41.72
N ALA A 291 -30.10 6.44 41.51
CA ALA A 291 -30.73 6.70 40.24
C ALA A 291 -31.78 7.82 40.44
N VAL A 292 -32.02 8.56 39.34
CA VAL A 292 -33.19 9.40 39.01
C VAL A 292 -33.12 10.86 39.53
N PRO A 293 -33.61 11.91 38.81
CA PRO A 293 -34.41 11.92 37.57
C PRO A 293 -33.88 12.75 36.37
N ARG A 294 -34.46 12.39 35.22
CA ARG A 294 -34.63 13.21 34.01
C ARG A 294 -35.59 14.38 34.27
N ALA A 295 -35.22 15.58 33.83
CA ALA A 295 -36.16 16.66 33.55
C ALA A 295 -36.25 16.91 32.04
N ARG A 296 -37.48 16.78 31.51
CA ARG A 296 -37.90 17.26 30.19
C ARG A 296 -37.94 18.78 30.21
N VAL A 297 -37.37 19.43 29.20
CA VAL A 297 -37.79 20.78 28.79
C VAL A 297 -38.34 20.68 27.37
N LYS A 298 -39.65 20.90 27.25
CA LYS A 298 -40.35 21.27 26.03
C LYS A 298 -40.91 22.67 26.27
N LYS A 299 -40.35 23.66 25.59
CA LYS A 299 -41.05 24.73 24.88
C LYS A 299 -40.00 25.52 24.10
#